data_AF-A0A1B6D3U3-F1
#
_entry.id   AF-A0A1B6D3U3-F1
#
_cell.length_a   1.000
_cell.length_b   1.000
_cell.length_c   1.000
_cell.angle_alpha   90.00
_cell.angle_beta   90.00
_cell.angle_gamma   90.00
#
_symmetry.space_group_name_H-M   'P 1'
#
loop_
_entity.id
_entity.type
_entity.pdbx_description
1 polymer ?
#
loop_
_entity_poly.entity_id
_entity_poly.type
_entity_poly.pdbx_seq_one_letter_code
_entity_poly.pdbx_strand_id
1 'polypeptide(L)'
;VQSDLFDLKKQYEQDVARIDSQSQAKTIQPLVANTAQIVEKILNGNSVNVGSHQQEILNRLQKLQASMVGGERPNDNVLKEKRLNRKRAAERRLNALAQVLSKVKDEEDSGLVLGVYDDIQDEMRTSLRKYKQKIRALEREITDLQSEFENERTDYLETIRKQERQLKLNLQILEKLIPTLKKECNYSDIKSIKSEAHWSEDAQAWDLPELYTQRTKF
;
A
#
# COMPACT_ATOMS: atom_id res chain seq x y z
N VAL A 1 -33.53 -32.64 -18.05
CA VAL A 1 -32.06 -32.67 -18.28
C VAL A 1 -31.65 -31.87 -19.51
N GLN A 2 -32.08 -32.22 -20.74
CA GLN A 2 -31.73 -31.41 -21.93
C GLN A 2 -32.39 -30.01 -21.94
N SER A 3 -33.60 -29.88 -21.37
CA SER A 3 -34.26 -28.59 -21.13
C SER A 3 -33.45 -27.71 -20.16
N ASP A 4 -33.01 -28.31 -19.06
CA ASP A 4 -32.37 -27.58 -17.95
C ASP A 4 -30.98 -27.05 -18.38
N LEU A 5 -30.28 -27.79 -19.23
CA LEU A 5 -29.01 -27.35 -19.83
C LEU A 5 -29.23 -26.18 -20.81
N PHE A 6 -30.33 -26.20 -21.57
CA PHE A 6 -30.69 -25.13 -22.49
C PHE A 6 -31.07 -23.85 -21.73
N ASP A 7 -31.83 -24.00 -20.64
CA ASP A 7 -32.20 -22.88 -19.76
C ASP A 7 -30.98 -22.29 -19.06
N LEU A 8 -30.05 -23.13 -18.60
CA LEU A 8 -28.80 -22.67 -17.97
C LEU A 8 -27.88 -21.95 -18.98
N LYS A 9 -27.81 -22.45 -20.23
CA LYS A 9 -27.08 -21.78 -21.31
C LYS A 9 -27.68 -20.41 -21.63
N LYS A 10 -29.00 -20.32 -21.70
CA LYS A 10 -29.72 -19.07 -21.96
C LYS A 10 -29.53 -18.06 -20.83
N GLN A 11 -29.50 -18.52 -19.57
CA GLN A 11 -29.17 -17.67 -18.42
C GLN A 11 -27.73 -17.14 -18.50
N TYR A 12 -26.77 -18.00 -18.83
CA TYR A 12 -25.37 -17.59 -18.99
C TYR A 12 -25.19 -16.57 -20.12
N GLU A 13 -25.83 -16.79 -21.27
CA GLU A 13 -25.79 -15.85 -22.40
C GLU A 13 -26.43 -14.50 -22.04
N GLN A 14 -27.53 -14.50 -21.28
CA GLN A 14 -28.15 -13.29 -20.76
C GLN A 14 -27.27 -12.56 -19.75
N ASP A 15 -26.58 -13.27 -18.86
CA ASP A 15 -25.72 -12.66 -17.86
C ASP A 15 -24.42 -12.12 -18.47
N VAL A 16 -23.85 -12.80 -19.48
CA VAL A 16 -22.72 -12.27 -20.27
C VAL A 16 -23.16 -11.01 -21.03
N ALA A 17 -24.33 -11.02 -21.68
CA ALA A 17 -24.86 -9.84 -22.35
C ALA A 17 -25.12 -8.68 -21.36
N ARG A 18 -25.60 -8.96 -20.14
CA ARG A 18 -25.75 -7.96 -19.06
C ARG A 18 -24.41 -7.42 -18.60
N ILE A 19 -23.38 -8.26 -18.47
CA ILE A 19 -22.02 -7.84 -18.09
C ILE A 19 -21.40 -6.99 -19.19
N ASP A 20 -21.55 -7.35 -20.46
CA ASP A 20 -21.06 -6.54 -21.59
C ASP A 20 -21.81 -5.22 -21.70
N SER A 21 -23.13 -5.22 -21.47
CA SER A 21 -23.96 -4.01 -21.39
C SER A 21 -23.55 -3.12 -20.20
N GLN A 22 -23.27 -3.71 -19.03
CA GLN A 22 -22.77 -2.99 -17.85
C GLN A 22 -21.33 -2.51 -18.02
N SER A 23 -20.52 -3.21 -18.82
CA SER A 23 -19.15 -2.81 -19.16
C SER A 23 -19.15 -1.63 -20.14
N GLN A 24 -20.10 -1.59 -21.07
CA GLN A 24 -20.34 -0.43 -21.94
C GLN A 24 -21.02 0.73 -21.18
N ALA A 25 -21.92 0.45 -20.22
CA ALA A 25 -22.59 1.47 -19.40
C ALA A 25 -21.73 2.03 -18.26
N LYS A 26 -20.67 1.35 -17.83
CA LYS A 26 -19.64 1.86 -16.91
C LYS A 26 -18.44 2.45 -17.64
N THR A 27 -18.70 3.06 -18.79
CA THR A 27 -17.76 4.03 -19.33
C THR A 27 -17.75 5.24 -18.39
N ILE A 28 -16.69 5.37 -17.59
CA ILE A 28 -16.37 6.57 -16.81
C ILE A 28 -15.97 7.67 -17.82
N GLN A 29 -16.94 8.15 -18.60
CA GLN A 29 -16.78 9.28 -19.52
C GLN A 29 -17.60 10.54 -19.15
N PRO A 30 -18.63 10.53 -18.27
CA PRO A 30 -19.30 11.80 -17.97
C PRO A 30 -18.66 12.58 -16.80
N LEU A 31 -17.81 11.96 -15.97
CA LEU A 31 -17.16 12.66 -14.84
C LEU A 31 -15.92 13.47 -15.25
N VAL A 32 -15.21 13.02 -16.30
CA VAL A 32 -14.02 13.72 -16.85
C VAL A 32 -14.38 14.84 -17.84
N ALA A 33 -15.54 14.76 -18.50
CA ALA A 33 -16.01 15.84 -19.36
C ALA A 33 -16.48 17.07 -18.55
N ASN A 34 -17.14 16.83 -17.41
CA ASN A 34 -17.57 17.91 -16.52
C ASN A 34 -16.40 18.63 -15.85
N THR A 35 -15.34 17.91 -15.44
CA THR A 35 -14.15 18.56 -14.86
C THR A 35 -13.36 19.35 -15.90
N ALA A 36 -13.25 18.87 -17.14
CA ALA A 36 -12.64 19.63 -18.23
C ALA A 36 -13.40 20.94 -18.52
N GLN A 37 -14.73 20.91 -18.57
CA GLN A 37 -15.57 22.10 -18.78
C GLN A 37 -15.54 23.08 -17.58
N ILE A 38 -15.40 22.58 -16.36
CA ILE A 38 -15.24 23.42 -15.16
C ILE A 38 -13.88 24.13 -15.18
N VAL A 39 -12.80 23.44 -15.56
CA VAL A 39 -11.46 24.02 -15.68
C VAL A 39 -11.40 25.05 -16.81
N GLU A 40 -12.05 24.81 -17.95
CA GLU A 40 -12.10 25.75 -19.08
C GLU A 40 -12.88 27.04 -18.73
N LYS A 41 -13.98 26.93 -17.97
CA LYS A 41 -14.73 28.09 -17.47
C LYS A 41 -13.96 28.91 -16.43
N ILE A 42 -13.12 28.27 -15.62
CA ILE A 42 -12.26 28.95 -14.64
C ILE A 42 -11.12 29.72 -15.33
N LEU A 43 -10.57 29.18 -16.43
CA LEU A 43 -9.48 29.81 -17.19
C LEU A 43 -9.94 31.01 -18.03
N ASN A 44 -11.17 31.00 -18.55
CA ASN A 44 -11.69 32.07 -19.40
C ASN A 44 -12.32 33.25 -18.63
N GLY A 45 -12.48 33.12 -17.30
CA GLY A 45 -13.34 34.00 -16.51
C GLY A 45 -12.71 35.20 -15.81
N ASN A 46 -11.40 35.24 -15.57
CA ASN A 46 -10.76 36.41 -14.93
C ASN A 46 -9.24 36.43 -15.11
N SER A 47 -8.71 37.53 -15.66
CA SER A 47 -7.28 37.81 -15.67
C SER A 47 -6.78 38.04 -14.23
N VAL A 48 -6.19 37.03 -13.62
CA VAL A 48 -5.43 37.21 -12.39
C VAL A 48 -4.08 36.52 -12.58
N ASN A 49 -3.03 37.32 -12.40
CA ASN A 49 -1.63 36.96 -12.42
C ASN A 49 -1.41 35.65 -11.63
N VAL A 50 -1.19 34.55 -12.37
CA VAL A 50 -1.05 33.20 -11.81
C VAL A 50 0.31 33.13 -11.11
N GLY A 51 0.31 33.20 -9.78
CA GLY A 51 1.51 33.04 -8.97
C GLY A 51 2.16 31.67 -9.19
N SER A 52 3.50 31.59 -9.07
CA SER A 52 4.30 30.38 -9.33
C SER A 52 3.76 29.12 -8.64
N HIS A 53 3.09 29.30 -7.49
CA HIS A 53 2.51 28.22 -6.70
C HIS A 53 1.32 27.53 -7.39
N GLN A 54 0.49 28.26 -8.15
CA GLN A 54 -0.60 27.65 -8.92
C GLN A 54 -0.08 26.83 -10.11
N GLN A 55 1.01 27.27 -10.76
CA GLN A 55 1.68 26.50 -11.81
C GLN A 55 2.34 25.23 -11.26
N GLU A 56 2.91 25.29 -10.05
CA GLU A 56 3.46 24.12 -9.37
C GLU A 56 2.38 23.10 -9.01
N ILE A 57 1.23 23.57 -8.51
CA ILE A 57 0.07 22.73 -8.20
C ILE A 57 -0.48 22.07 -9.47
N LEU A 58 -0.56 22.79 -10.59
CA LEU A 58 -0.96 22.24 -11.89
C LEU A 58 0.01 21.16 -12.40
N ASN A 59 1.32 21.42 -12.33
CA ASN A 59 2.33 20.43 -12.70
C ASN A 59 2.28 19.18 -11.82
N ARG A 60 2.02 19.35 -10.52
CA ARG A 60 1.87 18.23 -9.58
C ARG A 60 0.61 17.42 -9.85
N LEU A 61 -0.51 18.08 -10.17
CA LEU A 61 -1.75 17.44 -10.58
C LEU A 61 -1.59 16.66 -11.89
N GLN A 62 -0.86 17.20 -12.87
CA GLN A 62 -0.59 16.52 -14.14
C GLN A 62 0.29 15.26 -13.94
N LYS A 63 1.30 15.35 -13.08
CA LYS A 63 2.13 14.19 -12.68
C LYS A 63 1.30 13.13 -11.93
N LEU A 64 0.41 13.56 -11.04
CA LEU A 64 -0.51 12.67 -10.33
C LEU A 64 -1.52 12.02 -11.28
N GLN A 65 -2.05 12.75 -12.26
CA GLN A 65 -2.95 12.19 -13.29
C GLN A 65 -2.22 11.11 -14.12
N ALA A 66 -0.97 11.35 -14.52
CA ALA A 66 -0.16 10.35 -15.21
C ALA A 66 0.13 9.11 -14.32
N SER A 67 0.25 9.31 -13.01
CA SER A 67 0.48 8.25 -12.03
C SER A 67 -0.79 7.48 -11.60
N MET A 68 -1.96 8.10 -11.67
CA MET A 68 -3.23 7.55 -11.15
C MET A 68 -4.05 6.76 -12.18
N VAL A 69 -3.65 6.73 -13.46
CA VAL A 69 -4.26 5.80 -14.43
C VAL A 69 -3.72 4.40 -14.17
N GLY A 70 -4.35 3.73 -13.21
CA GLY A 70 -4.19 2.32 -12.92
C GLY A 70 -4.63 1.48 -14.12
N GLY A 71 -3.67 1.05 -14.92
CA GLY A 71 -3.92 0.18 -16.06
C GLY A 71 -2.86 0.30 -17.13
N GLU A 72 -1.69 -0.29 -16.86
CA GLU A 72 -0.67 -0.66 -17.85
C GLU A 72 0.08 0.47 -18.57
N ARG A 73 1.41 0.38 -18.54
CA ARG A 73 2.31 1.23 -19.31
C ARG A 73 1.86 1.21 -20.80
N PRO A 74 1.42 2.34 -21.37
CA PRO A 74 0.77 2.37 -22.69
C PRO A 74 1.68 1.89 -23.84
N ASN A 75 3.00 1.84 -23.60
CA ASN A 75 4.01 1.47 -24.60
C ASN A 75 4.82 0.20 -24.27
N ASP A 76 4.41 -0.64 -23.30
CA ASP A 76 5.10 -1.91 -23.03
C ASP A 76 4.71 -2.97 -24.09
N ASN A 77 5.43 -2.96 -25.23
CA ASN A 77 5.27 -3.94 -26.31
C ASN A 77 5.45 -5.40 -25.83
N VAL A 78 6.30 -5.61 -24.81
CA VAL A 78 6.52 -6.92 -24.17
C VAL A 78 5.24 -7.45 -23.49
N LEU A 79 4.45 -6.59 -22.87
CA LEU A 79 3.19 -6.99 -22.23
C LEU A 79 2.13 -7.36 -23.29
N LYS A 80 2.07 -6.61 -24.39
CA LYS A 80 1.19 -6.89 -25.53
C LYS A 80 1.54 -8.24 -26.16
N GLU A 81 2.81 -8.52 -26.39
CA GLU A 81 3.27 -9.80 -26.94
C GLU A 81 2.98 -10.98 -26.00
N LYS A 82 3.23 -10.80 -24.70
CA LYS A 82 2.92 -11.82 -23.68
C LYS A 82 1.44 -12.15 -23.63
N ARG A 83 0.55 -11.15 -23.78
CA ARG A 83 -0.90 -11.35 -23.87
C ARG A 83 -1.31 -12.08 -25.14
N LEU A 84 -0.75 -11.68 -26.28
CA LEU A 84 -1.03 -12.34 -27.56
C LEU A 84 -0.61 -13.81 -27.53
N ASN A 85 0.56 -14.12 -26.97
CA ASN A 85 1.01 -15.49 -26.82
C ASN A 85 0.12 -16.31 -25.87
N ARG A 86 -0.33 -15.72 -24.75
CA ARG A 86 -1.32 -16.38 -23.87
C ARG A 86 -2.63 -16.64 -24.60
N LYS A 87 -3.12 -15.68 -25.38
CA LYS A 87 -4.35 -15.82 -26.17
C LYS A 87 -4.23 -16.95 -27.19
N ARG A 88 -3.15 -16.97 -27.98
CA ARG A 88 -2.88 -18.03 -28.96
C ARG A 88 -2.73 -19.42 -28.31
N ALA A 89 -2.07 -19.50 -27.16
CA ALA A 89 -1.94 -20.76 -26.43
C ALA A 89 -3.30 -21.27 -25.92
N ALA A 90 -4.15 -20.38 -25.44
CA ALA A 90 -5.52 -20.71 -25.04
C ALA A 90 -6.37 -21.16 -26.25
N GLU A 91 -6.29 -20.47 -27.38
CA GLU A 91 -6.98 -20.86 -28.63
C GLU A 91 -6.53 -22.23 -29.13
N ARG A 92 -5.22 -22.53 -29.09
CA ARG A 92 -4.71 -23.86 -29.46
C ARG A 92 -5.24 -24.96 -28.54
N ARG A 93 -5.27 -24.70 -27.22
CA ARG A 93 -5.84 -25.65 -26.24
C ARG A 93 -7.34 -25.85 -26.47
N LEU A 94 -8.07 -24.78 -26.73
CA LEU A 94 -9.50 -24.83 -27.02
C LEU A 94 -9.79 -25.64 -28.28
N ASN A 95 -9.01 -25.43 -29.35
CA ASN A 95 -9.15 -26.19 -30.60
C ASN A 95 -8.78 -27.67 -30.42
N ALA A 96 -7.75 -27.98 -29.64
CA ALA A 96 -7.38 -29.36 -29.31
C ALA A 96 -8.50 -30.05 -28.51
N LEU A 97 -9.08 -29.37 -27.52
CA LEU A 97 -10.24 -29.88 -26.77
C LEU A 97 -11.46 -30.06 -27.67
N ALA A 98 -11.75 -29.12 -28.56
CA ALA A 98 -12.86 -29.21 -29.49
C ALA A 98 -12.73 -30.42 -30.44
N GLN A 99 -11.51 -30.70 -30.93
CA GLN A 99 -11.23 -31.89 -31.75
C GLN A 99 -11.35 -33.20 -30.98
N VAL A 100 -10.98 -33.22 -29.70
CA VAL A 100 -11.17 -34.40 -28.85
C VAL A 100 -12.66 -34.63 -28.61
N LEU A 101 -13.41 -33.57 -28.27
CA LEU A 101 -14.86 -33.64 -28.06
C LEU A 101 -15.63 -34.03 -29.31
N SER A 102 -15.19 -33.65 -30.51
CA SER A 102 -15.82 -34.10 -31.76
C SER A 102 -15.62 -35.59 -32.00
N LYS A 103 -14.44 -36.13 -31.68
CA LYS A 103 -14.14 -37.57 -31.83
C LYS A 103 -14.89 -38.44 -30.82
N VAL A 104 -15.07 -37.94 -29.60
CA VAL A 104 -15.89 -38.58 -28.55
C VAL A 104 -17.38 -38.66 -28.92
N LYS A 105 -17.86 -37.83 -29.86
CA LYS A 105 -19.25 -37.88 -30.34
C LYS A 105 -19.50 -38.98 -31.37
N ASP A 106 -18.43 -39.42 -32.05
CA ASP A 106 -18.49 -40.37 -33.16
C ASP A 106 -18.10 -41.81 -32.76
N GLU A 107 -17.42 -41.99 -31.61
CA GLU A 107 -17.00 -43.29 -31.03
C GLU A 107 -17.29 -43.30 -29.52
N GLU A 108 -17.67 -44.46 -28.93
CA GLU A 108 -17.88 -44.66 -27.48
C GLU A 108 -16.55 -44.65 -26.69
N ASP A 109 -15.70 -43.65 -26.90
CA ASP A 109 -14.36 -43.53 -26.30
C ASP A 109 -14.43 -42.94 -24.88
N SER A 110 -15.28 -43.55 -24.05
CA SER A 110 -15.55 -43.19 -22.64
C SER A 110 -14.26 -43.19 -21.78
N GLY A 111 -13.28 -44.01 -22.15
CA GLY A 111 -11.99 -44.11 -21.46
C GLY A 111 -11.11 -42.86 -21.60
N LEU A 112 -11.15 -42.18 -22.76
CA LEU A 112 -10.37 -40.95 -22.97
C LEU A 112 -10.94 -39.77 -22.17
N VAL A 113 -12.26 -39.67 -22.08
CA VAL A 113 -12.94 -38.64 -21.27
C VAL A 113 -12.66 -38.84 -19.77
N LEU A 114 -12.64 -40.09 -19.31
CA LEU A 114 -12.29 -40.44 -17.94
C LEU A 114 -10.84 -40.09 -17.61
N GLY A 115 -9.89 -40.38 -18.52
CA GLY A 115 -8.48 -40.02 -18.35
C GLY A 115 -8.25 -38.50 -18.27
N VAL A 116 -8.91 -37.72 -19.12
CA VAL A 116 -8.85 -36.24 -19.05
C VAL A 116 -9.46 -35.72 -17.74
N TYR A 117 -10.53 -36.37 -17.24
CA TYR A 117 -11.13 -36.00 -15.96
C TYR A 117 -10.21 -36.32 -14.77
N ASP A 118 -9.57 -37.49 -14.78
CA ASP A 118 -8.59 -37.90 -13.77
C ASP A 118 -7.38 -36.96 -13.77
N ASP A 119 -6.86 -36.59 -14.94
CA ASP A 119 -5.76 -35.62 -15.08
C ASP A 119 -6.14 -34.23 -14.53
N ILE A 120 -7.35 -33.75 -14.84
CA ILE A 120 -7.87 -32.48 -14.28
C ILE A 120 -8.02 -32.57 -12.77
N GLN A 121 -8.52 -33.70 -12.26
CA GLN A 121 -8.74 -33.90 -10.83
C GLN A 121 -7.41 -33.95 -10.07
N ASP A 122 -6.38 -34.57 -10.64
CA ASP A 122 -5.05 -34.63 -10.06
C ASP A 122 -4.31 -33.28 -10.17
N GLU A 123 -4.46 -32.53 -11.26
CA GLU A 123 -3.97 -31.13 -11.33
C GLU A 123 -4.66 -30.25 -10.27
N MET A 124 -5.97 -30.40 -10.08
CA MET A 124 -6.72 -29.68 -9.05
C MET A 124 -6.25 -30.07 -7.63
N ARG A 125 -6.03 -31.35 -7.35
CA ARG A 125 -5.51 -31.82 -6.06
C ARG A 125 -4.11 -31.31 -5.78
N THR A 126 -3.22 -31.36 -6.77
CA THR A 126 -1.84 -30.88 -6.63
C THR A 126 -1.78 -29.37 -6.43
N SER A 127 -2.58 -28.60 -7.17
CA SER A 127 -2.67 -27.15 -6.98
C SER A 127 -3.24 -26.79 -5.61
N LEU A 128 -4.33 -27.44 -5.16
CA LEU A 128 -4.86 -27.26 -3.80
C LEU A 128 -3.83 -27.57 -2.72
N ARG A 129 -3.04 -28.65 -2.88
CA ARG A 129 -1.96 -28.98 -1.94
C ARG A 129 -0.89 -27.88 -1.89
N LYS A 130 -0.48 -27.35 -3.04
CA LYS A 130 0.47 -26.23 -3.13
C LYS A 130 -0.06 -24.98 -2.42
N TYR A 131 -1.32 -24.62 -2.65
CA TYR A 131 -1.92 -23.46 -1.97
C TYR A 131 -2.05 -23.67 -0.47
N LYS A 132 -2.46 -24.85 -0.01
CA LYS A 132 -2.50 -25.18 1.43
C LYS A 132 -1.11 -25.09 2.08
N GLN A 133 -0.07 -25.58 1.40
CA GLN A 133 1.31 -25.45 1.88
C GLN A 133 1.75 -23.98 1.93
N LYS A 134 1.38 -23.18 0.92
CA LYS A 134 1.67 -21.76 0.89
C LYS A 134 0.97 -21.01 2.02
N ILE A 135 -0.31 -21.30 2.28
CA ILE A 135 -1.05 -20.74 3.41
C ILE A 135 -0.34 -21.07 4.72
N ARG A 136 0.03 -22.33 4.96
CA ARG A 136 0.77 -22.73 6.18
C ARG A 136 2.15 -22.10 6.29
N ALA A 137 2.81 -21.81 5.17
CA ALA A 137 4.08 -21.10 5.17
C ALA A 137 3.88 -19.63 5.57
N LEU A 138 2.90 -18.96 4.97
CA LEU A 138 2.56 -17.57 5.28
C LEU A 138 2.02 -17.41 6.70
N GLU A 139 1.21 -18.35 7.20
CA GLU A 139 0.75 -18.36 8.60
C GLU A 139 1.93 -18.43 9.56
N ARG A 140 2.93 -19.28 9.27
CA ARG A 140 4.15 -19.36 10.08
C ARG A 140 4.96 -18.07 10.02
N GLU A 141 5.11 -17.49 8.83
CA GLU A 141 5.80 -16.20 8.65
C GLU A 141 5.09 -15.07 9.43
N ILE A 142 3.75 -15.03 9.40
CA ILE A 142 2.97 -14.07 10.19
C ILE A 142 3.22 -14.28 11.68
N THR A 143 3.19 -15.52 12.18
CA THR A 143 3.44 -15.78 13.60
C THR A 143 4.86 -15.44 14.03
N ASP A 144 5.83 -15.68 13.15
CA ASP A 144 7.25 -15.37 13.40
C ASP A 144 7.43 -13.85 13.51
N LEU A 145 6.94 -13.11 12.52
CA LEU A 145 6.93 -11.64 12.53
C LEU A 145 6.21 -11.07 13.75
N GLN A 146 5.06 -11.62 14.12
CA GLN A 146 4.33 -11.18 15.32
C GLN A 146 5.17 -11.39 16.59
N SER A 147 5.84 -12.53 16.73
CA SER A 147 6.73 -12.79 17.85
C SER A 147 7.93 -11.84 17.85
N GLU A 148 8.53 -11.56 16.69
CA GLU A 148 9.61 -10.58 16.56
C GLU A 148 9.15 -9.18 16.99
N PHE A 149 8.00 -8.72 16.51
CA PHE A 149 7.44 -7.43 16.91
C PHE A 149 7.13 -7.34 18.41
N GLU A 150 6.61 -8.42 19.02
CA GLU A 150 6.34 -8.45 20.46
C GLU A 150 7.62 -8.39 21.29
N ASN A 151 8.67 -9.08 20.85
CA ASN A 151 9.99 -9.06 21.48
C ASN A 151 10.61 -7.66 21.37
N GLU A 152 10.68 -7.09 20.16
CA GLU A 152 11.21 -5.74 19.94
C GLU A 152 10.44 -4.69 20.75
N ARG A 153 9.10 -4.79 20.78
CA ARG A 153 8.28 -3.91 21.61
C ARG A 153 8.66 -4.01 23.08
N THR A 154 8.91 -5.22 23.58
CA THR A 154 9.31 -5.44 24.97
C THR A 154 10.67 -4.82 25.26
N ASP A 155 11.63 -4.97 24.36
CA ASP A 155 12.97 -4.40 24.45
C ASP A 155 12.95 -2.86 24.40
N TYR A 156 12.11 -2.28 23.53
CA TYR A 156 11.89 -0.83 23.48
C TYR A 156 11.30 -0.31 24.79
N LEU A 157 10.29 -1.00 25.33
CA LEU A 157 9.71 -0.63 26.62
C LEU A 157 10.71 -0.76 27.77
N GLU A 158 11.58 -1.78 27.76
CA GLU A 158 12.66 -1.90 28.74
C GLU A 158 13.67 -0.76 28.62
N THR A 159 14.03 -0.39 27.40
CA THR A 159 14.93 0.74 27.12
C THR A 159 14.36 2.04 27.66
N ILE A 160 13.07 2.33 27.41
CA ILE A 160 12.37 3.49 27.97
C ILE A 160 12.41 3.46 29.50
N ARG A 161 12.07 2.33 30.13
CA ARG A 161 12.13 2.20 31.61
C ARG A 161 13.54 2.42 32.15
N LYS A 162 14.57 1.97 31.45
CA LYS A 162 15.98 2.19 31.83
C LYS A 162 16.36 3.67 31.69
N GLN A 163 15.96 4.32 30.60
CA GLN A 163 16.18 5.74 30.38
C GLN A 163 15.44 6.59 31.42
N GLU A 164 14.19 6.26 31.76
CA GLU A 164 13.42 6.93 32.82
C GLU A 164 14.09 6.79 34.19
N ARG A 165 14.61 5.61 34.53
CA ARG A 165 15.38 5.41 35.76
C ARG A 165 16.63 6.28 35.79
N GLN A 166 17.36 6.36 34.68
CA GLN A 166 18.56 7.20 34.58
C GLN A 166 18.21 8.70 34.67
N LEU A 167 17.12 9.13 34.03
CA LEU A 167 16.64 10.51 34.09
C LEU A 167 16.26 10.89 35.53
N LYS A 168 15.52 10.01 36.23
CA LYS A 168 15.16 10.22 37.65
C LYS A 168 16.39 10.33 38.54
N LEU A 169 17.40 9.47 38.34
CA LEU A 169 18.66 9.56 39.06
C LEU A 169 19.35 10.90 38.84
N ASN A 170 19.47 11.33 37.58
CA ASN A 170 20.08 12.62 37.24
C ASN A 170 19.32 13.79 37.88
N LEU A 171 17.99 13.77 37.86
CA LEU A 171 17.15 14.78 38.52
C LEU A 171 17.36 14.80 40.04
N GLN A 172 17.42 13.63 40.69
CA GLN A 172 17.68 13.53 42.13
C GLN A 172 19.07 14.06 42.50
N ILE A 173 20.08 13.77 41.69
CA ILE A 173 21.43 14.32 41.87
C ILE A 173 21.38 15.85 41.76
N LEU A 174 20.74 16.38 40.70
CA LEU A 174 20.60 17.82 40.52
C LEU A 174 19.90 18.46 41.72
N GLU A 175 18.79 17.90 42.21
CA GLU A 175 18.07 18.38 43.43
C GLU A 175 18.97 18.50 44.66
N LYS A 176 20.01 17.66 44.79
CA LYS A 176 21.00 17.76 45.86
C LYS A 176 22.13 18.75 45.56
N LEU A 177 22.47 18.98 44.28
CA LEU A 177 23.52 19.90 43.85
C LEU A 177 23.06 21.36 43.79
N ILE A 178 21.81 21.65 43.41
CA ILE A 178 21.32 23.03 43.26
C ILE A 178 21.53 23.85 44.55
N PRO A 179 21.22 23.34 45.76
CA PRO A 179 21.40 24.11 46.99
C PRO A 179 22.86 24.35 47.37
N THR A 180 23.81 23.58 46.81
CA THR A 180 25.25 23.75 47.08
C THR A 180 25.91 24.75 46.13
N LEU A 181 25.18 25.20 45.09
CA LEU A 181 25.67 26.21 44.15
C LEU A 181 25.68 27.60 44.79
N LYS A 182 26.65 28.43 44.40
CA LYS A 182 26.70 29.83 44.84
C LYS A 182 25.51 30.61 44.27
N LYS A 183 24.84 31.39 45.13
CA LYS A 183 23.67 32.21 44.76
C LYS A 183 23.94 33.25 43.66
N GLU A 184 25.21 33.59 43.44
CA GLU A 184 25.65 34.52 42.40
C GLU A 184 25.69 33.90 40.98
N CYS A 185 25.49 32.59 40.86
CA CYS A 185 25.46 31.88 39.58
C CYS A 185 24.04 31.85 39.00
N ASN A 186 23.90 32.13 37.70
CA ASN A 186 22.62 32.02 36.98
C ASN A 186 21.97 30.63 37.16
N TYR A 187 22.79 29.58 37.22
CA TYR A 187 22.30 28.21 37.37
C TYR A 187 21.71 27.88 38.74
N SER A 188 21.72 28.82 39.68
CA SER A 188 20.99 28.70 40.94
C SER A 188 19.47 28.83 40.74
N ASP A 189 19.01 29.52 39.68
CA ASP A 189 17.59 29.63 39.34
C ASP A 189 17.23 28.80 38.10
N ILE A 190 16.83 27.55 38.35
CA ILE A 190 16.43 26.59 37.30
C ILE A 190 15.20 27.06 36.53
N LYS A 191 14.33 27.89 37.14
CA LYS A 191 13.12 28.33 36.45
C LYS A 191 13.48 29.26 35.30
N SER A 192 14.41 30.20 35.51
CA SER A 192 14.92 31.08 34.44
C SER A 192 15.59 30.26 33.32
N ILE A 193 16.43 29.29 33.69
CA ILE A 193 17.09 28.41 32.71
C ILE A 193 16.06 27.67 31.86
N LYS A 194 15.02 27.09 32.49
CA LYS A 194 13.99 26.35 31.76
C LYS A 194 13.17 27.23 30.82
N SER A 195 12.97 28.51 31.14
CA SER A 195 12.28 29.44 30.24
C SER A 195 13.13 29.90 29.06
N GLU A 196 14.44 29.96 29.23
CA GLU A 196 15.39 30.37 28.19
C GLU A 196 15.88 29.19 27.32
N ALA A 197 15.75 27.96 27.84
CA ALA A 197 16.13 26.74 27.14
C ALA A 197 15.19 26.46 25.96
N HIS A 198 15.78 26.11 24.82
CA HIS A 198 15.04 25.69 23.63
C HIS A 198 15.61 24.39 23.06
N TRP A 199 14.74 23.60 22.42
CA TRP A 199 15.15 22.37 21.78
C TRP A 199 15.69 22.66 20.38
N SER A 200 16.92 22.21 20.10
CA SER A 200 17.55 22.30 18.79
C SER A 200 17.41 20.95 18.07
N GLU A 201 16.65 20.92 16.97
CA GLU A 201 16.50 19.71 16.16
C GLU A 201 17.82 19.33 15.46
N ASP A 202 18.67 20.30 15.10
CA ASP A 202 19.95 20.04 14.43
C ASP A 202 20.96 19.37 15.36
N ALA A 203 21.03 19.82 16.61
CA ALA A 203 21.94 19.25 17.62
C ALA A 203 21.33 18.06 18.37
N GLN A 204 20.02 17.80 18.23
CA GLN A 204 19.26 16.83 19.03
C GLN A 204 19.48 17.02 20.54
N ALA A 205 19.54 18.28 20.99
CA ALA A 205 19.86 18.66 22.35
C ALA A 205 19.10 19.94 22.78
N TRP A 206 19.05 20.17 24.09
CA TRP A 206 18.59 21.44 24.65
C TRP A 206 19.73 22.44 24.64
N ASP A 207 19.51 23.58 23.98
CA ASP A 207 20.42 24.72 24.05
C ASP A 207 20.14 25.50 25.33
N LEU A 208 21.16 25.58 26.19
CA LEU A 208 21.08 26.19 27.52
C LEU A 208 21.81 27.55 27.54
N PRO A 209 21.39 28.51 28.40
CA PRO A 209 22.08 29.78 28.58
C PRO A 209 23.52 29.59 29.08
N GLU A 210 24.44 30.46 28.66
CA GLU A 210 25.84 30.38 29.12
C GLU A 210 25.97 30.60 30.63
N LEU A 211 26.91 29.87 31.25
CA LEU A 211 27.25 29.99 32.66
C LEU A 211 27.97 31.32 32.94
N TYR A 212 27.34 32.20 33.71
CA TYR A 212 27.99 33.40 34.25
C TYR A 212 27.72 33.57 35.75
N THR A 213 28.67 34.23 36.44
CA THR A 213 28.57 34.57 37.87
C THR A 213 28.57 36.08 38.01
N GLN A 214 27.55 36.65 38.67
CA GLN A 214 27.52 38.09 38.95
C GLN A 214 28.21 38.37 40.28
N ARG A 215 29.43 38.93 40.23
CA ARG A 215 30.08 39.45 41.44
C ARG A 215 29.35 40.69 41.91
N THR A 216 28.76 40.64 43.10
CA THR A 216 28.31 41.85 43.80
C THR A 216 29.55 42.62 44.24
N LYS A 217 29.69 43.87 43.78
CA LYS A 217 30.69 44.80 44.32
C LYS A 217 30.21 45.20 45.71
N PHE A 218 31.00 44.90 46.73
CA PHE A 218 30.82 45.38 48.10
C PHE A 218 31.05 46.89 48.18
#